data_AF-A0A7D9ME73-F1
#
_entry.id   AF-A0A7D9ME73-F1
#
_cell.length_a   1.000
_cell.length_b   1.000
_cell.length_c   1.000
_cell.angle_alpha   90.00
_cell.angle_beta   90.00
_cell.angle_gamma   90.00
#
_symmetry.space_group_name_H-M   'P 1'
#
loop_
_entity.id
_entity.type
_entity.pdbx_description
1 polymer ?
#
loop_
_entity_poly.entity_id
_entity_poly.type
_entity_poly.pdbx_seq_one_letter_code
_entity_poly.pdbx_strand_id
1 'polypeptide(L)'
;MRVASRARHLEVQILADRSGEVISLFGRDCSVQRRHQKIIEEAPVVICPPEILRQMEKDAVKLAKLVKYVSAGTVEYLYTPEDQKYYFLELNPRLQ
;
A
#
# COMPACT_ATOMS: atom_id res chain seq x y z
N MET A 1 0.61 -8.01 18.13
CA MET A 1 1.29 -7.76 16.84
C MET A 1 2.56 -8.60 16.80
N ARG A 2 2.83 -9.32 15.69
CA ARG A 2 4.09 -10.07 15.51
C ARG A 2 5.07 -9.20 14.71
N VAL A 3 6.37 -9.30 15.01
CA VAL A 3 7.42 -8.58 14.26
C VAL A 3 7.63 -9.26 12.91
N ALA A 4 7.55 -8.51 11.82
CA ALA A 4 7.93 -8.96 10.49
C ALA A 4 9.40 -8.65 10.24
N SER A 5 10.21 -9.67 9.98
CA SER A 5 11.62 -9.52 9.59
C SER A 5 11.76 -9.49 8.08
N ARG A 6 12.68 -8.65 7.55
CA ARG A 6 13.06 -8.60 6.13
C ARG A 6 11.89 -8.36 5.15
N ALA A 7 10.87 -7.64 5.60
CA ALA A 7 9.75 -7.24 4.73
C ALA A 7 10.11 -6.00 3.88
N ARG A 8 9.52 -5.94 2.69
CA ARG A 8 9.42 -4.74 1.87
C ARG A 8 8.25 -3.88 2.35
N HIS A 9 8.42 -2.57 2.31
CA HIS A 9 7.34 -1.62 2.61
C HIS A 9 6.74 -1.17 1.28
N LEU A 10 5.54 -1.68 0.97
CA LEU A 10 4.84 -1.40 -0.27
C LEU A 10 3.56 -0.62 0.02
N GLU A 11 3.20 0.26 -0.88
CA GLU A 11 2.07 1.16 -0.70
C GLU A 11 1.18 1.15 -1.92
N VAL A 12 -0.13 1.31 -1.72
CA VAL A 12 -1.08 1.56 -2.81
C VAL A 12 -1.66 2.95 -2.64
N GLN A 13 -1.54 3.77 -3.70
CA GLN A 13 -2.21 5.05 -3.77
C GLN A 13 -3.68 4.84 -4.12
N ILE A 14 -4.57 5.32 -3.25
CA ILE A 14 -6.02 5.35 -3.51
C ILE A 14 -6.48 6.79 -3.74
N LEU A 15 -7.52 6.94 -4.57
CA LEU A 15 -8.26 8.18 -4.74
C LEU A 15 -9.75 7.86 -4.69
N ALA A 16 -10.47 8.59 -3.85
CA ALA A 16 -11.89 8.40 -3.62
C ALA A 16 -12.66 9.72 -3.78
N ASP A 17 -13.87 9.64 -4.35
CA ASP A 17 -14.77 10.78 -4.44
C ASP A 17 -15.92 10.69 -3.43
N ARG A 18 -16.78 11.71 -3.41
CA ARG A 18 -17.95 11.75 -2.50
C ARG A 18 -19.12 10.86 -2.94
N SER A 19 -19.08 10.30 -4.15
CA SER A 19 -20.09 9.36 -4.62
C SER A 19 -19.86 7.94 -4.07
N GLY A 20 -18.66 7.68 -3.52
CA GLY A 20 -18.25 6.37 -3.03
C GLY A 20 -17.43 5.58 -4.05
N GLU A 21 -17.11 6.18 -5.20
CA GLU A 21 -16.17 5.61 -6.16
C GLU A 21 -14.75 5.74 -5.63
N VAL A 22 -13.99 4.65 -5.78
CA VAL A 22 -12.62 4.53 -5.30
C VAL A 22 -11.81 3.78 -6.35
N ILE A 23 -10.67 4.34 -6.71
CA ILE A 23 -9.70 3.73 -7.60
C ILE A 23 -8.34 3.60 -6.90
N SER A 24 -7.57 2.60 -7.30
CA SER A 24 -6.13 2.56 -7.09
C SER A 24 -5.45 3.23 -8.28
N LEU A 25 -4.40 4.02 -8.05
CA LEU A 25 -3.62 4.61 -9.14
C LEU A 25 -2.50 3.68 -9.55
N PHE A 26 -1.62 3.31 -8.61
CA PHE A 26 -0.58 2.27 -8.68
C PHE A 26 -0.03 2.10 -7.25
N GLY A 27 1.09 1.39 -7.11
CA GLY A 27 1.83 1.33 -5.85
C GLY A 27 3.21 1.99 -5.86
N ARG A 28 3.77 2.17 -4.66
CA ARG A 28 5.16 2.62 -4.41
C ARG A 28 5.93 1.57 -3.60
N ASP A 29 7.23 1.46 -3.84
CA ASP A 29 8.17 0.73 -2.98
C ASP A 29 8.96 1.74 -2.15
N CYS A 30 8.71 1.73 -0.84
CA CYS A 30 9.32 2.65 0.12
C CYS A 30 10.20 1.87 1.12
N SER A 31 10.76 0.74 0.68
CA SER A 31 11.52 -0.18 1.53
C SER A 31 12.86 0.39 2.01
N VAL A 32 13.44 1.37 1.30
CA VAL A 32 14.70 1.99 1.69
C VAL A 32 14.42 3.02 2.78
N GLN A 33 14.51 2.54 4.02
CA GLN A 33 14.26 3.34 5.21
C GLN A 33 15.46 3.34 6.14
N ARG A 34 15.70 4.46 6.82
CA ARG A 34 16.69 4.55 7.90
C ARG A 34 15.98 4.96 9.18
N ARG A 35 15.99 4.09 10.18
CA ARG A 35 15.30 4.32 11.47
C ARG A 35 13.83 4.72 11.28
N HIS A 36 13.10 3.99 10.43
CA HIS A 36 11.68 4.19 10.12
C HIS A 36 11.34 5.51 9.39
N GLN A 37 12.34 6.16 8.80
CA GLN A 37 12.15 7.29 7.89
C GLN A 37 12.33 6.80 6.46
N LYS A 38 11.34 7.07 5.59
CA LYS A 38 11.43 6.82 4.15
C LYS A 38 12.51 7.72 3.57
N ILE A 39 13.50 7.14 2.89
CA ILE A 39 14.65 7.87 2.32
C ILE A 39 14.61 7.85 0.80
N ILE A 40 14.34 6.69 0.21
CA ILE A 40 14.17 6.51 -1.23
C ILE A 40 12.84 5.81 -1.44
N GLU A 41 12.06 6.35 -2.36
CA GLU A 41 10.75 5.85 -2.75
C GLU A 41 10.71 5.75 -4.27
N GLU A 42 10.24 4.61 -4.77
CA GLU A 42 10.19 4.31 -6.19
C GLU A 42 8.76 3.94 -6.61
N ALA A 43 8.38 4.32 -7.84
CA ALA A 43 7.10 3.97 -8.42
C ALA A 43 7.27 3.59 -9.91
N PRO A 44 6.58 2.55 -10.41
CA PRO A 44 5.67 1.66 -9.68
C PRO A 44 6.41 0.57 -8.88
N VAL A 45 5.67 -0.24 -8.11
CA VAL A 45 6.21 -1.46 -7.47
C VAL A 45 6.64 -2.47 -8.53
N VAL A 46 7.89 -2.94 -8.44
CA VAL A 46 8.47 -3.95 -9.34
C VAL A 46 8.87 -5.25 -8.65
N ILE A 47 8.95 -5.27 -7.31
CA ILE A 47 9.54 -6.38 -6.55
C ILE A 47 8.59 -7.59 -6.38
N CYS A 48 7.28 -7.39 -6.43
CA CYS A 48 6.30 -8.46 -6.30
C CYS A 48 5.70 -8.84 -7.65
N PRO A 49 5.19 -10.08 -7.80
CA PRO A 49 4.47 -10.49 -8.99
C PRO A 49 3.27 -9.57 -9.29
N PRO A 50 2.93 -9.30 -10.56
CA PRO A 50 1.83 -8.42 -10.93
C PRO A 50 0.47 -8.81 -10.31
N GLU A 51 0.22 -10.11 -10.13
CA GLU A 51 -0.99 -10.63 -9.51
C GLU A 51 -1.11 -10.27 -8.02
N ILE A 52 0.02 -10.25 -7.31
CA ILE A 52 0.07 -9.85 -5.89
C ILE A 52 -0.20 -8.35 -5.77
N LEU A 53 0.42 -7.53 -6.63
CA LEU A 53 0.16 -6.08 -6.67
C LEU A 53 -1.31 -5.78 -6.95
N ARG A 54 -1.91 -6.44 -7.96
CA ARG A 54 -3.34 -6.29 -8.26
C ARG A 54 -4.23 -6.69 -7.08
N GLN A 55 -3.81 -7.67 -6.28
CA GLN A 55 -4.57 -8.05 -5.10
C GLN A 55 -4.44 -6.99 -3.98
N MET A 56 -3.25 -6.44 -3.76
CA MET A 56 -3.06 -5.29 -2.85
C MET A 56 -3.93 -4.09 -3.28
N GLU A 57 -3.97 -3.79 -4.58
CA GLU A 57 -4.80 -2.71 -5.14
C GLU A 57 -6.29 -2.92 -4.85
N LYS A 58 -6.80 -4.13 -5.11
CA LYS A 58 -8.20 -4.49 -4.82
C LYS A 58 -8.52 -4.40 -3.33
N ASP A 59 -7.60 -4.85 -2.47
CA ASP A 59 -7.80 -4.83 -1.02
C ASP A 59 -7.78 -3.38 -0.48
N ALA A 60 -6.90 -2.52 -1.02
CA ALA A 60 -6.85 -1.10 -0.69
C ALA A 60 -8.14 -0.37 -1.07
N VAL A 61 -8.65 -0.62 -2.29
CA VAL A 61 -9.94 -0.09 -2.75
C VAL A 61 -11.08 -0.60 -1.87
N LYS A 62 -11.10 -1.88 -1.53
CA LYS A 62 -12.11 -2.47 -0.64
C LYS A 62 -12.11 -1.83 0.74
N LEU A 63 -10.94 -1.61 1.33
CA LEU A 63 -10.78 -0.94 2.63
C LEU A 63 -11.32 0.50 2.56
N ALA A 64 -10.92 1.26 1.54
CA ALA A 64 -11.34 2.64 1.35
C ALA A 64 -12.86 2.77 1.15
N LYS A 65 -13.47 1.87 0.35
CA LYS A 65 -14.93 1.80 0.20
C LYS A 65 -15.63 1.48 1.53
N LEU A 66 -15.10 0.53 2.30
CA LEU A 66 -15.65 0.13 3.60
C LEU A 66 -15.73 1.30 4.58
N VAL A 67 -14.69 2.14 4.65
CA VAL A 67 -14.64 3.29 5.55
C VAL A 67 -15.23 4.57 4.94
N LYS A 68 -15.82 4.50 3.75
CA LYS A 68 -16.36 5.65 3.00
C LYS A 68 -15.34 6.78 2.85
N TYR A 69 -14.11 6.40 2.50
CA TYR A 69 -12.99 7.32 2.34
C TYR A 69 -13.28 8.35 1.25
N VAL A 70 -12.73 9.56 1.39
CA VAL A 70 -12.86 10.66 0.41
C VAL A 70 -11.50 11.34 0.30
N SER A 71 -11.14 11.79 -0.91
CA SER A 71 -9.84 12.38 -1.26
C SER A 71 -8.73 11.33 -1.44
N ALA A 72 -7.47 11.78 -1.44
CA ALA A 72 -6.29 10.95 -1.60
C ALA A 72 -5.93 10.24 -0.29
N GLY A 73 -5.50 8.99 -0.38
CA GLY A 73 -4.99 8.22 0.76
C GLY A 73 -3.96 7.19 0.31
N THR A 74 -3.22 6.65 1.27
CA THR A 74 -2.23 5.61 0.98
C THR A 74 -2.47 4.43 1.90
N VAL A 75 -2.62 3.23 1.33
CA VAL A 75 -2.67 1.99 2.11
C VAL A 75 -1.29 1.36 2.11
N GLU A 76 -0.71 1.20 3.29
CA GLU A 76 0.63 0.66 3.48
C GLU A 76 0.57 -0.82 3.84
N TYR A 77 1.47 -1.59 3.24
CA TYR A 77 1.60 -3.03 3.40
C TYR A 77 3.05 -3.43 3.69
N LEU A 78 3.19 -4.51 4.46
CA LEU A 78 4.44 -5.24 4.59
C LEU A 78 4.40 -6.46 3.68
N TYR A 79 5.27 -6.53 2.68
CA TYR A 79 5.40 -7.66 1.75
C TYR A 79 6.63 -8.51 2.07
N THR A 80 6.48 -9.83 2.15
CA THR A 80 7.58 -10.78 2.35
C THR A 80 7.93 -11.47 1.03
N PRO A 81 9.06 -11.16 0.38
CA PRO A 81 9.42 -11.78 -0.90
C PRO A 81 9.61 -13.30 -0.83
N GLU A 82 10.06 -13.80 0.33
CA GLU A 82 10.31 -15.23 0.57
C GLU A 82 9.02 -16.08 0.45
N ASP A 83 7.90 -15.57 0.97
CA ASP A 83 6.61 -16.29 0.98
C ASP A 83 5.60 -15.72 -0.03
N GLN A 84 5.93 -14.62 -0.70
CA GLN A 84 5.05 -13.81 -1.55
C GLN A 84 3.74 -13.39 -0.84
N LYS A 85 3.82 -13.15 0.48
CA LYS A 85 2.67 -12.71 1.29
C LYS A 85 2.77 -11.23 1.58
N TYR A 86 1.62 -10.60 1.78
CA TYR A 86 1.55 -9.23 2.24
C TYR A 86 0.57 -9.08 3.40
N TYR A 87 0.82 -8.07 4.21
CA TYR A 87 0.08 -7.80 5.43
C TYR A 87 -0.21 -6.31 5.51
N PHE A 88 -1.46 -5.95 5.83
CA PHE A 88 -1.85 -4.56 6.06
C PHE A 88 -1.06 -3.96 7.23
N LEU A 89 -0.54 -2.75 7.04
CA LEU A 89 0.10 -1.96 8.10
C LEU A 89 -0.82 -0.84 8.57
N GLU A 90 -1.17 0.09 7.67
CA GLU A 90 -2.05 1.21 7.97
C GLU A 90 -2.68 1.83 6.72
N LEU A 91 -3.65 2.73 6.92
CA LEU A 91 -4.15 3.65 5.91
C LEU A 91 -3.78 5.07 6.37
N ASN A 92 -2.92 5.74 5.62
CA ASN A 92 -2.56 7.13 5.84
C ASN A 92 -3.61 8.06 5.23
N PRO A 93 -4.37 8.82 6.05
CA PRO A 93 -5.56 9.54 5.61
C PRO A 93 -5.23 10.92 5.02
N ARG A 94 -4.18 10.98 4.18
CA ARG A 94 -3.62 12.21 3.62
C ARG A 94 -2.90 11.90 2.31
N LEU A 95 -2.61 12.95 1.56
CA LEU A 95 -1.62 12.89 0.49
C LEU A 95 -0.24 12.61 1.10
N GLN A 96 0.55 11.78 0.41
CA GLN A 96 1.95 11.52 0.70
C GLN A 96 2.81 12.12 -0.41
#